data_AF-A0A935ABQ9-F1
#
_entry.id   AF-A0A935ABQ9-F1
#
_cell.length_a   1.000
_cell.length_b   1.000
_cell.length_c   1.000
_cell.angle_alpha   90.00
_cell.angle_beta   90.00
_cell.angle_gamma   90.00
#
_symmetry.space_group_name_H-M   'P 1'
#
loop_
_entity.id
_entity.type
_entity.pdbx_description
1 polymer ?
#
loop_
_entity_poly.entity_id
_entity_poly.type
_entity_poly.pdbx_seq_one_letter_code
_entity_poly.pdbx_strand_id
1 'polypeptide(L)'
;MSLPIVAPPLLNAVQAEFLLGPVAINMASRDKDGFPSLSRCHGCLVSPDRREVVVFVSRSRTDPLLRDLANGAPVAVVFCRPLTHETLQLKGVRARLRQLELDEWERMRAAGRAFAAESLALGFPDYFSNLIMASSSTEATAVVFTPVAVFEQTPGPKAGTRLEPRS
;
A
#
# COMPACT_ATOMS: atom_id res chain seq x y z
N MET A 1 16.31 -9.42 34.64
CA MET A 1 16.44 -8.84 33.28
C MET A 1 15.02 -8.62 32.77
N SER A 2 14.53 -7.38 32.81
CA SER A 2 13.20 -7.08 32.26
C SER A 2 13.27 -7.14 30.74
N LEU A 3 12.40 -7.93 30.11
CA LEU A 3 12.25 -7.93 28.66
C LEU A 3 11.91 -6.51 28.20
N PRO A 4 12.52 -5.99 27.12
CA PRO A 4 12.16 -4.67 26.62
C PRO A 4 10.66 -4.65 26.28
N ILE A 5 9.95 -3.65 26.80
CA ILE A 5 8.54 -3.42 26.45
C ILE A 5 8.54 -2.98 24.98
N VAL A 6 8.27 -3.92 24.08
CA VAL A 6 8.12 -3.62 22.67
C VAL A 6 6.76 -2.94 22.50
N ALA A 7 6.77 -1.66 22.14
CA ALA A 7 5.54 -0.90 21.87
C ALA A 7 4.65 -1.65 20.88
N PRO A 8 3.32 -1.71 21.06
CA PRO A 8 2.44 -2.46 20.17
C PRO A 8 2.58 -2.01 18.70
N PRO A 9 2.30 -2.90 17.72
CA PRO A 9 2.34 -2.49 16.33
C PRO A 9 1.28 -1.41 16.07
N LEU A 10 1.60 -0.48 15.17
CA LEU A 10 0.68 0.59 14.81
C LEU A 10 -0.58 0.06 14.11
N LEU A 11 -0.42 -0.99 13.28
CA LEU A 11 -1.53 -1.67 12.63
C LEU A 11 -2.10 -2.75 13.56
N ASN A 12 -3.40 -2.66 13.84
CA ASN A 12 -4.12 -3.76 14.47
C ASN A 12 -4.42 -4.88 13.46
N ALA A 13 -5.00 -6.00 13.94
CA ALA A 13 -5.23 -7.18 13.10
C ALA A 13 -6.25 -6.90 11.98
N VAL A 14 -7.34 -6.20 12.30
CA VAL A 14 -8.40 -5.84 11.35
C VAL A 14 -7.85 -4.92 10.26
N GLN A 15 -7.02 -3.95 10.62
CA GLN A 15 -6.38 -3.07 9.65
C GLN A 15 -5.43 -3.85 8.75
N ALA A 16 -4.60 -4.73 9.30
CA ALA A 16 -3.69 -5.56 8.51
C ALA A 16 -4.45 -6.45 7.51
N GLU A 17 -5.55 -7.07 7.94
CA GLU A 17 -6.43 -7.87 7.07
C GLU A 17 -7.06 -7.01 5.97
N PHE A 18 -7.55 -5.81 6.31
CA PHE A 18 -8.09 -4.87 5.34
C PHE A 18 -7.08 -4.51 4.24
N LEU A 19 -5.82 -4.24 4.61
CA LEU A 19 -4.76 -3.91 3.62
C LEU A 19 -4.54 -5.06 2.62
N LEU A 20 -4.68 -6.31 3.06
CA LEU A 20 -4.50 -7.52 2.24
C LEU A 20 -5.74 -7.88 1.41
N GLY A 21 -6.84 -7.14 1.56
CA GLY A 21 -8.10 -7.36 0.87
C GLY A 21 -8.11 -6.86 -0.59
N PRO A 22 -9.30 -6.84 -1.23
CA PRO A 22 -9.50 -6.38 -2.61
C PRO A 22 -9.47 -4.84 -2.73
N VAL A 23 -8.38 -4.22 -2.28
CA VAL A 23 -8.26 -2.76 -2.20
C VAL A 23 -7.55 -2.14 -3.41
N ALA A 24 -8.02 -0.96 -3.81
CA ALA A 24 -7.24 -0.04 -4.62
C ALA A 24 -6.13 0.60 -3.78
N ILE A 25 -4.90 0.56 -4.28
CA ILE A 25 -3.71 1.05 -3.60
C ILE A 25 -3.04 2.14 -4.45
N ASN A 26 -2.84 3.32 -3.88
CA ASN A 26 -2.05 4.38 -4.48
C ASN A 26 -0.96 4.82 -3.52
N MET A 27 0.25 5.00 -4.04
CA MET A 27 1.41 5.47 -3.30
C MET A 27 1.82 6.84 -3.81
N ALA A 28 2.26 7.68 -2.88
CA ALA A 28 2.82 8.99 -3.18
C ALA A 28 4.09 9.26 -2.36
N SER A 29 4.95 10.08 -2.93
CA SER A 29 6.11 10.70 -2.29
C SER A 29 6.28 12.12 -2.83
N ARG A 30 7.46 12.71 -2.68
CA ARG A 30 7.81 14.01 -3.23
C ARG A 30 9.30 14.15 -3.45
N ASP A 31 9.68 15.03 -4.36
CA ASP A 31 11.08 15.42 -4.54
C ASP A 31 11.55 16.42 -3.45
N LYS A 32 12.79 16.90 -3.60
CA LYS A 32 13.40 17.87 -2.67
C LYS A 32 12.73 19.25 -2.64
N ASP A 33 12.04 19.62 -3.73
CA ASP A 33 11.34 20.90 -3.88
C ASP A 33 9.88 20.79 -3.45
N GLY A 34 9.44 19.57 -3.07
CA GLY A 34 8.11 19.28 -2.58
C GLY A 34 7.12 18.90 -3.68
N PHE A 35 7.57 18.70 -4.92
CA PHE A 35 6.72 18.30 -6.02
C PHE A 35 6.30 16.83 -5.85
N PRO A 36 4.99 16.51 -5.94
CA PRO A 36 4.52 15.17 -5.66
C PRO A 36 4.83 14.18 -6.80
N SER A 37 5.19 12.96 -6.42
CA SER A 37 5.24 11.80 -7.33
C SER A 37 4.22 10.75 -6.86
N LEU A 38 3.52 10.12 -7.80
CA LEU A 38 2.43 9.18 -7.49
C LEU A 38 2.51 7.92 -8.36
N SER A 39 1.99 6.81 -7.84
CA SER A 39 1.76 5.60 -8.62
C SER A 39 0.60 4.77 -8.09
N ARG A 40 -0.07 4.06 -9.02
CA ARG A 40 -0.91 2.91 -8.69
C ARG A 40 -0.01 1.74 -8.26
N CYS A 41 -0.45 0.98 -7.27
CA CYS A 41 0.26 -0.20 -6.78
C CYS A 41 -0.52 -1.50 -7.04
N HIS A 42 0.13 -2.65 -6.92
CA HIS A 42 -0.39 -3.91 -7.45
C HIS A 42 -0.58 -4.98 -6.37
N GLY A 43 -0.67 -4.56 -5.11
CA GLY A 43 -0.83 -5.41 -3.95
C GLY A 43 0.14 -5.02 -2.84
N CYS A 44 -0.01 -5.64 -1.68
CA CYS A 44 0.89 -5.45 -0.57
C CYS A 44 1.04 -6.72 0.27
N LEU A 45 2.03 -6.70 1.16
CA LEU A 45 2.18 -7.64 2.27
C LEU A 45 2.30 -6.85 3.57
N VAL A 46 1.93 -7.49 4.66
CA VAL A 46 2.15 -7.00 6.02
C VAL A 46 3.00 -8.04 6.74
N SER A 47 4.07 -7.60 7.41
CA SER A 47 4.92 -8.50 8.19
C SER A 47 4.12 -9.19 9.30
N PRO A 48 4.51 -10.40 9.76
CA PRO A 48 3.77 -11.12 10.80
C PRO A 48 3.58 -10.33 12.11
N ASP A 49 4.53 -9.46 12.45
CA ASP A 49 4.46 -8.57 13.61
C ASP A 49 3.66 -7.27 13.36
N ARG A 50 3.14 -7.08 12.14
CA ARG A 50 2.35 -5.91 11.67
C ARG A 50 3.09 -4.58 11.73
N ARG A 51 4.42 -4.59 11.65
CA ARG A 51 5.25 -3.39 11.70
C ARG A 51 5.72 -2.89 10.35
N GLU A 52 5.92 -3.78 9.39
CA GLU A 52 6.35 -3.43 8.05
C GLU A 52 5.23 -3.72 7.05
N VAL A 53 5.10 -2.82 6.08
CA VAL A 53 4.25 -2.99 4.91
C VAL A 53 5.14 -3.00 3.68
N VAL A 54 4.95 -4.00 2.83
CA VAL A 54 5.57 -4.10 1.50
C VAL A 54 4.51 -3.77 0.48
N VAL A 55 4.77 -2.84 -0.44
CA VAL A 55 3.84 -2.49 -1.52
C VAL A 55 4.52 -2.71 -2.87
N PHE A 56 3.83 -3.35 -3.80
CA PHE A 56 4.38 -3.66 -5.11
C PHE A 56 4.02 -2.58 -6.13
N VAL A 57 5.02 -2.08 -6.85
CA VAL A 57 4.84 -1.08 -7.92
C VAL A 57 5.48 -1.54 -9.21
N SER A 58 4.90 -1.18 -10.36
CA SER A 58 5.53 -1.41 -11.67
C SER A 58 6.72 -0.47 -11.83
N ARG A 59 7.93 -1.01 -12.04
CA ARG A 59 9.14 -0.18 -12.09
C ARG A 59 9.11 0.81 -13.26
N SER A 60 8.88 0.33 -14.48
CA SER A 60 8.77 1.18 -15.69
C SER A 60 7.73 2.30 -15.66
N ARG A 61 6.72 2.25 -14.77
CA ARG A 61 5.69 3.30 -14.64
C ARG A 61 5.86 4.22 -13.44
N THR A 62 6.87 3.96 -12.61
CA THR A 62 6.98 4.54 -11.27
C THR A 62 8.33 5.22 -11.03
N ASP A 63 9.08 5.52 -12.10
CA ASP A 63 10.45 6.05 -12.02
C ASP A 63 10.60 7.30 -11.14
N PRO A 64 9.75 8.35 -11.25
CA PRO A 64 9.86 9.52 -10.36
C PRO A 64 9.67 9.15 -8.89
N LEU A 65 8.65 8.36 -8.58
CA LEU A 65 8.37 7.92 -7.21
C LEU A 65 9.51 7.05 -6.64
N LEU A 66 10.01 6.09 -7.42
CA LEU A 66 11.13 5.25 -6.99
C LEU A 66 12.39 6.07 -6.76
N ARG A 67 12.65 7.08 -7.59
CA ARG A 67 13.79 8.00 -7.41
C ARG A 67 13.67 8.80 -6.12
N ASP A 68 12.50 9.36 -5.84
CA ASP A 68 12.26 10.15 -4.63
C ASP A 68 12.45 9.28 -3.37
N LEU A 69 11.87 8.08 -3.36
CA LEU A 69 12.02 7.13 -2.26
C LEU A 69 13.48 6.69 -2.08
N ALA A 70 14.22 6.45 -3.16
CA ALA A 70 15.65 6.13 -3.11
C ALA A 70 16.49 7.28 -2.52
N ASN A 71 16.05 8.53 -2.71
CA ASN A 71 16.66 9.73 -2.12
C ASN A 71 16.21 9.99 -0.66
N GLY A 72 15.47 9.05 -0.04
CA GLY A 72 15.05 9.13 1.35
C GLY A 72 13.81 9.97 1.58
N ALA A 73 13.04 10.29 0.53
CA ALA A 73 11.76 10.96 0.69
C ALA A 73 10.75 10.10 1.48
N PRO A 74 9.80 10.72 2.19
CA PRO A 74 8.78 10.00 2.93
C PRO A 74 7.75 9.38 1.99
N VAL A 75 7.01 8.41 2.50
CA VAL A 75 6.01 7.65 1.74
C VAL A 75 4.63 7.84 2.34
N ALA A 76 3.62 7.98 1.48
CA ALA A 76 2.23 7.87 1.85
C ALA A 76 1.57 6.81 0.96
N VAL A 77 0.75 5.94 1.55
CA VAL A 77 0.02 4.89 0.82
C VAL A 77 -1.43 4.91 1.23
N VAL A 78 -2.33 4.98 0.26
CA VAL A 78 -3.78 4.94 0.45
C VAL A 78 -4.30 3.61 -0.03
N PHE A 79 -5.14 2.97 0.79
CA PHE A 79 -5.82 1.71 0.52
C PHE A 79 -7.32 1.98 0.60
N CYS A 80 -8.05 1.76 -0.49
CA CYS A 80 -9.48 2.01 -0.59
C CYS A 80 -10.19 0.76 -1.09
N ARG A 81 -11.21 0.30 -0.38
CA ARG A 81 -12.06 -0.80 -0.83
C ARG A 81 -13.09 -0.27 -1.83
N PRO A 82 -13.09 -0.73 -3.10
CA PRO A 82 -13.97 -0.19 -4.14
C PRO A 82 -15.46 -0.24 -3.80
N LEU A 83 -15.92 -1.33 -3.20
CA LEU A 83 -17.35 -1.55 -2.94
C LEU A 83 -17.90 -0.63 -1.85
N THR A 84 -17.10 -0.37 -0.80
CA THR A 84 -17.56 0.35 0.39
C THR A 84 -16.99 1.75 0.55
N HIS A 85 -15.95 2.09 -0.22
CA HIS A 85 -15.12 3.28 -0.06
C HIS A 85 -14.41 3.37 1.30
N GLU A 86 -14.41 2.29 2.09
CA GLU A 86 -13.61 2.20 3.30
C GLU A 86 -12.15 2.46 2.92
N THR A 87 -11.52 3.46 3.54
CA THR A 87 -10.21 3.94 3.12
C THR A 87 -9.29 4.22 4.30
N LEU A 88 -8.09 3.64 4.25
CA LEU A 88 -7.00 3.94 5.18
C LEU A 88 -5.83 4.60 4.44
N GLN A 89 -5.17 5.56 5.10
CA GLN A 89 -3.89 6.10 4.65
C GLN A 89 -2.79 5.81 5.66
N LEU A 90 -1.70 5.22 5.20
CA LEU A 90 -0.49 4.99 5.97
C LEU A 90 0.56 6.02 5.57
N LYS A 91 1.34 6.51 6.54
CA LYS A 91 2.54 7.32 6.28
C LYS A 91 3.78 6.68 6.88
N GLY A 92 4.88 6.73 6.15
CA GLY A 92 6.21 6.28 6.57
C GLY A 92 7.24 7.39 6.38
N VAL A 93 8.29 7.39 7.21
CA VAL A 93 9.36 8.40 7.14
C VAL A 93 10.27 8.18 5.94
N ARG A 94 10.48 6.92 5.55
CA ARG A 94 11.32 6.47 4.46
C ARG A 94 10.90 5.07 4.02
N ALA A 95 11.36 4.65 2.84
CA ALA A 95 11.18 3.29 2.37
C ALA A 95 12.52 2.69 1.90
N ARG A 96 12.61 1.36 1.90
CA ARG A 96 13.66 0.60 1.21
C ARG A 96 13.08 -0.02 -0.05
N LEU A 97 13.88 -0.06 -1.11
CA LEU A 97 13.51 -0.66 -2.39
C LEU A 97 14.24 -1.98 -2.56
N ARG A 98 13.53 -3.03 -2.99
CA ARG A 98 14.14 -4.31 -3.36
C ARG A 98 13.38 -4.99 -4.49
N GLN A 99 14.02 -5.99 -5.10
CA GLN A 99 13.34 -6.93 -5.98
C GLN A 99 12.32 -7.76 -5.20
N LEU A 100 11.29 -8.24 -5.89
CA LEU A 100 10.34 -9.20 -5.34
C LEU A 100 11.03 -10.55 -5.12
N GLU A 101 10.69 -11.20 -4.01
CA GLU A 101 11.00 -12.60 -3.77
C GLU A 101 10.10 -13.50 -4.63
N LEU A 102 10.51 -14.75 -4.85
CA LEU A 102 9.85 -15.64 -5.82
C LEU A 102 8.36 -15.88 -5.49
N ASP A 103 8.01 -16.01 -4.21
CA ASP A 103 6.62 -16.25 -3.78
C ASP A 103 5.76 -14.98 -3.80
N GLU A 104 6.37 -13.79 -3.77
CA GLU A 104 5.65 -12.52 -3.76
C GLU A 104 5.01 -12.19 -5.10
N TRP A 105 5.55 -12.71 -6.19
CA TRP A 105 4.97 -12.54 -7.52
C TRP A 105 3.54 -13.08 -7.59
N GLU A 106 3.29 -14.26 -7.01
CA GLU A 106 1.94 -14.83 -7.01
C GLU A 106 1.02 -14.08 -6.05
N ARG A 107 1.54 -13.58 -4.92
CA ARG A 107 0.77 -12.75 -3.98
C ARG A 107 0.32 -11.44 -4.63
N MET A 108 1.22 -10.79 -5.37
CA MET A 108 0.89 -9.59 -6.15
C MET A 108 -0.20 -9.89 -7.20
N ARG A 109 -0.06 -10.98 -7.95
CA ARG A 109 -1.08 -11.39 -8.95
C ARG A 109 -2.42 -11.71 -8.29
N ALA A 110 -2.41 -12.39 -7.14
CA ALA A 110 -3.62 -12.72 -6.38
C ALA A 110 -4.35 -11.45 -5.88
N ALA A 111 -3.61 -10.47 -5.35
CA ALA A 111 -4.17 -9.18 -4.95
C ALA A 111 -4.82 -8.46 -6.15
N GLY A 112 -4.17 -8.48 -7.31
CA GLY A 112 -4.72 -7.94 -8.54
C GLY A 112 -6.04 -8.61 -8.96
N ARG A 113 -6.10 -9.95 -8.92
CA ARG A 113 -7.33 -10.71 -9.20
C ARG A 113 -8.46 -10.41 -8.20
N ALA A 114 -8.14 -10.24 -6.92
CA ALA A 114 -9.13 -9.90 -5.90
C ALA A 114 -9.75 -8.51 -6.13
N PHE A 115 -8.93 -7.50 -6.42
CA PHE A 115 -9.39 -6.16 -6.80
C PHE A 115 -10.22 -6.17 -8.10
N ALA A 116 -9.79 -6.95 -9.10
CA ALA A 116 -10.51 -7.13 -10.35
C ALA A 116 -11.92 -7.69 -10.13
N ALA A 117 -12.04 -8.74 -9.30
CA ALA A 117 -13.31 -9.38 -8.99
C ALA A 117 -14.30 -8.40 -8.32
N GLU A 118 -13.83 -7.57 -7.38
CA GLU A 118 -14.70 -6.57 -6.74
C GLU A 118 -15.09 -5.45 -7.71
N SER A 119 -14.18 -5.03 -8.59
CA SER A 119 -14.49 -4.05 -9.64
C SER A 119 -15.54 -4.59 -10.63
N LEU A 120 -15.46 -5.86 -10.99
CA LEU A 120 -16.45 -6.51 -11.86
C LEU A 120 -17.84 -6.54 -11.24
N ALA A 121 -17.93 -6.81 -9.93
CA ALA A 121 -19.19 -6.78 -9.20
C ALA A 121 -19.85 -5.38 -9.19
N LEU A 122 -19.06 -4.32 -9.38
CA LEU A 122 -19.54 -2.94 -9.53
C LEU A 122 -19.94 -2.58 -10.98
N GLY A 123 -19.85 -3.52 -11.92
CA GLY A 123 -20.23 -3.33 -13.32
C GLY A 123 -19.10 -2.78 -14.22
N PHE A 124 -17.86 -2.72 -13.71
CA PHE A 124 -16.72 -2.40 -14.58
C PHE A 124 -16.41 -3.59 -15.49
N PRO A 125 -16.08 -3.35 -16.78
CA PRO A 125 -15.82 -4.44 -17.72
C PRO A 125 -14.48 -5.14 -17.42
N ASP A 126 -14.38 -6.43 -17.76
CA ASP A 126 -13.20 -7.28 -17.46
C ASP A 126 -11.87 -6.67 -17.90
N TYR A 127 -11.86 -6.04 -19.08
CA TYR A 127 -10.64 -5.41 -19.63
C TYR A 127 -10.11 -4.27 -18.74
N PHE A 128 -10.96 -3.63 -17.92
CA PHE A 128 -10.56 -2.56 -17.02
C PHE A 128 -9.55 -3.06 -15.98
N SER A 129 -9.79 -4.27 -15.44
CA SER A 129 -8.86 -4.89 -14.49
C SER A 129 -7.52 -5.23 -15.15
N ASN A 130 -7.56 -5.79 -16.36
CA ASN A 130 -6.36 -6.10 -17.13
C ASN A 130 -5.55 -4.83 -17.45
N LEU A 131 -6.21 -3.73 -17.82
CA LEU A 131 -5.54 -2.44 -18.07
C LEU A 131 -4.89 -1.86 -16.82
N ILE A 132 -5.53 -1.97 -15.66
CA ILE A 132 -4.97 -1.51 -14.37
C ILE A 132 -3.77 -2.36 -13.94
N MET A 133 -3.71 -3.63 -14.36
CA MET A 133 -2.70 -4.60 -13.93
C MET A 133 -1.64 -4.92 -14.98
N ALA A 134 -1.79 -4.46 -16.22
CA ALA A 134 -0.95 -4.84 -17.36
C ALA A 134 0.55 -4.58 -17.17
N SER A 135 0.93 -3.59 -16.36
CA SER A 135 2.33 -3.19 -16.18
C SER A 135 3.09 -3.94 -15.10
N SER A 136 2.42 -4.78 -14.31
CA SER A 136 3.03 -5.47 -13.16
C SER A 136 3.36 -6.93 -13.43
N SER A 137 3.06 -7.47 -14.62
CA SER A 137 3.24 -8.91 -14.90
C SER A 137 4.68 -9.32 -15.15
N THR A 138 5.54 -8.40 -15.60
CA THR A 138 6.92 -8.69 -16.04
C THR A 138 8.00 -7.95 -15.25
N GLU A 139 7.66 -6.84 -14.58
CA GLU A 139 8.60 -6.06 -13.78
C GLU A 139 7.89 -5.43 -12.59
N ALA A 140 8.44 -5.61 -11.39
CA ALA A 140 7.92 -5.02 -10.17
C ALA A 140 9.04 -4.69 -9.18
N THR A 141 8.82 -3.68 -8.34
CA THR A 141 9.67 -3.32 -7.21
C THR A 141 8.85 -3.41 -5.93
N ALA A 142 9.43 -4.00 -4.89
CA ALA A 142 8.87 -4.05 -3.56
C ALA A 142 9.38 -2.82 -2.78
N VAL A 143 8.44 -1.96 -2.40
CA VAL A 143 8.68 -0.79 -1.55
C VAL A 143 8.31 -1.17 -0.13
N VAL A 144 9.30 -1.24 0.76
CA VAL A 144 9.09 -1.65 2.15
C VAL A 144 9.25 -0.47 3.09
N PHE A 145 8.29 -0.27 3.98
CA PHE A 145 8.34 0.82 4.95
C PHE A 145 7.66 0.44 6.27
N THR A 146 8.05 1.12 7.34
CA THR A 146 7.40 1.06 8.65
C THR A 146 6.40 2.22 8.76
N PRO A 147 5.09 1.96 8.90
CA PRO A 147 4.11 3.00 9.14
C PRO A 147 4.36 3.70 10.48
N VAL A 148 4.36 5.03 10.47
CA VAL A 148 4.44 5.89 11.67
C VAL A 148 3.13 6.64 11.93
N ALA A 149 2.18 6.56 11.01
CA ALA A 149 0.84 7.10 11.13
C ALA A 149 -0.15 6.28 10.30
N VAL A 150 -1.37 6.14 10.81
CA VAL A 150 -2.53 5.63 10.08
C VAL A 150 -3.62 6.68 10.19
N PHE A 151 -4.34 6.93 9.10
CA PHE A 151 -5.45 7.87 9.05
C PHE A 151 -6.69 7.19 8.49
N GLU A 152 -7.84 7.48 9.10
CA GLU A 152 -9.16 7.26 8.51
C GLU A 152 -9.31 8.21 7.32
N GLN A 153 -9.65 7.68 6.16
CA GLN A 153 -9.87 8.44 4.93
C GLN A 153 -11.21 8.07 4.25
N THR A 154 -11.98 7.17 4.85
CA THR A 154 -13.34 6.85 4.39
C THR A 154 -14.14 8.15 4.34
N PRO A 155 -14.76 8.48 3.18
CA PRO A 155 -15.54 9.69 3.04
C PRO A 155 -16.59 9.83 4.15
N GLY A 156 -16.57 10.97 4.84
CA GLY A 156 -17.48 11.25 5.95
C GLY A 156 -16.83 12.11 7.05
N PRO A 157 -17.55 12.39 8.14
CA PRO A 157 -17.10 13.34 9.18
C PRO A 157 -15.78 12.96 9.89
N LYS A 158 -15.37 11.69 9.81
CA LYS A 158 -14.14 11.19 10.44
C LYS A 158 -12.94 11.17 9.50
N ALA A 159 -13.11 11.49 8.21
CA ALA A 159 -12.01 11.54 7.26
C ALA A 159 -10.92 12.52 7.73
N GLY A 160 -9.66 12.12 7.64
CA GLY A 160 -8.52 12.88 8.15
C GLY A 160 -8.16 12.58 9.60
N THR A 161 -8.97 11.79 10.32
CA THR A 161 -8.67 11.45 11.72
C THR A 161 -7.48 10.50 11.79
N ARG A 162 -6.48 10.84 12.62
CA ARG A 162 -5.38 9.93 12.95
C ARG A 162 -5.90 8.78 13.82
N LEU A 163 -5.58 7.55 13.44
CA LEU A 163 -5.92 6.36 14.18
C LEU A 163 -4.75 5.95 15.07
N GLU A 164 -5.00 5.81 16.36
CA GLU A 164 -4.02 5.34 17.33
C GLU A 164 -4.06 3.80 17.45
N PRO A 165 -2.93 3.15 17.78
CA PRO A 165 -2.92 1.73 18.06
C PRO A 165 -3.94 1.44 19.16
N ARG A 166 -4.89 0.54 18.90
CA ARG A 166 -5.79 0.07 19.96
C ARG A 166 -4.97 -0.84 20.88
N SER A 167 -4.90 -0.47 22.15
CA SER A 167 -4.31 -1.28 23.24
C SER A 167 -4.99 -2.64 23.36
#